data_AF-A0A640TB52-F1
#
_entry.id   AF-A0A640TB52-F1
#
_cell.length_a   1.000
_cell.length_b   1.000
_cell.length_c   1.000
_cell.angle_alpha   90.00
_cell.angle_beta   90.00
_cell.angle_gamma   90.00
#
_symmetry.space_group_name_H-M   'P 1'
#
loop_
_entity.id
_entity.type
_entity.pdbx_description
1 polymer ?
#
loop_
_entity_poly.entity_id
_entity_poly.type
_entity_poly.pdbx_seq_one_letter_code
_entity_poly.pdbx_strand_id
1 'polypeptide(L)' 'MTAQGQLNAIRGTVAPRMTNIVRVVDVPKAGHWLVEENPPFVTAELLRFLDG' A
#
# COMPACT_ATOMS: atom_id res chain seq x y z
N MET A 1 -0.21 1.57 0.90
CA MET A 1 0.31 0.24 0.48
C MET A 1 0.31 -0.66 1.71
N THR A 2 -0.07 -1.93 1.56
CA THR A 2 -0.10 -2.91 2.66
C THR A 2 0.55 -4.22 2.21
N ALA A 3 0.95 -5.05 3.17
CA ALA A 3 1.33 -6.44 2.88
C ALA A 3 0.13 -7.19 2.30
N GLN A 4 0.38 -8.11 1.37
CA GLN A 4 -0.70 -8.82 0.66
C GLN A 4 -1.71 -9.45 1.63
N GLY A 5 -2.99 -9.11 1.45
CA GLY A 5 -4.09 -9.64 2.27
C GLY A 5 -4.35 -8.87 3.57
N GLN A 6 -3.56 -7.84 3.89
CA GLN A 6 -3.77 -7.03 5.10
C GLN A 6 -4.59 -5.75 4.85
N LEU A 7 -4.86 -5.40 3.60
CA LEU A 7 -5.54 -4.16 3.20
C LEU A 7 -6.83 -3.91 3.97
N ASN A 8 -7.75 -4.88 3.99
CA ASN A 8 -9.07 -4.69 4.61
C ASN A 8 -8.99 -4.48 6.12
N ALA A 9 -8.13 -5.25 6.79
CA ALA A 9 -7.92 -5.12 8.24
C ALA A 9 -7.35 -3.74 8.58
N ILE A 10 -6.31 -3.30 7.86
CA ILE A 10 -5.68 -1.99 8.06
C ILE A 10 -6.66 -0.87 7.72
N ARG A 11 -7.45 -1.01 6.66
CA ARG A 11 -8.45 0.01 6.28
C ARG A 11 -9.45 0.26 7.40
N GLY A 12 -9.91 -0.79 8.09
CA GLY A 12 -10.81 -0.65 9.24
C GLY A 12 -10.22 0.15 10.40
N THR A 13 -8.90 0.08 10.62
CA THR A 13 -8.24 0.78 11.72
C THR A 13 -7.89 2.23 11.40
N VAL A 14 -7.63 2.54 10.12
CA VAL A 14 -7.23 3.90 9.69
C VAL A 14 -8.39 4.74 9.18
N ALA A 15 -9.47 4.14 8.68
CA ALA A 15 -10.64 4.84 8.15
C ALA A 15 -11.19 5.97 9.05
N PRO A 16 -11.31 5.82 10.39
CA PRO A 16 -11.81 6.91 11.23
C PRO A 16 -10.81 8.07 11.40
N ARG A 17 -9.54 7.91 11.01
CA ARG A 17 -8.47 8.90 11.17
C ARG A 17 -8.00 9.52 9.86
N MET A 18 -8.35 8.92 8.73
CA MET A 18 -7.94 9.35 7.39
C MET A 18 -9.17 9.73 6.57
N THR A 19 -9.34 11.02 6.31
CA THR A 19 -10.52 11.55 5.62
C THR A 19 -10.41 11.52 4.10
N ASN A 20 -9.20 11.34 3.54
CA ASN A 20 -8.97 11.35 2.10
C ASN A 20 -7.96 10.27 1.68
N ILE A 21 -8.46 9.07 1.40
CA ILE A 21 -7.67 7.96 0.86
C ILE A 21 -7.97 7.81 -0.63
N VAL A 22 -7.04 8.24 -1.49
CA VAL A 22 -7.23 8.23 -2.95
C VAL A 22 -6.67 6.98 -3.64
N ARG A 23 -5.79 6.23 -2.96
CA ARG A 23 -5.16 5.04 -3.51
C ARG A 23 -4.86 4.02 -2.40
N VAL A 24 -5.23 2.77 -2.65
CA VAL A 24 -4.96 1.64 -1.76
C VAL A 24 -4.57 0.44 -2.61
N VAL A 25 -3.45 -0.19 -2.29
CA VAL A 25 -2.99 -1.42 -2.94
C VAL A 25 -2.31 -2.34 -1.94
N ASP A 26 -2.46 -3.64 -2.20
CA ASP A 26 -1.64 -4.68 -1.62
C ASP A 26 -0.36 -4.85 -2.45
N VAL A 27 0.78 -4.94 -1.77
CA VAL A 27 2.06 -5.26 -2.40
C VAL A 27 2.17 -6.79 -2.49
N PRO A 28 2.19 -7.37 -3.70
CA PRO A 28 2.18 -8.81 -3.85
C PRO A 28 3.49 -9.41 -3.34
N LYS A 29 3.40 -10.60 -2.73
CA LYS A 29 4.55 -11.36 -2.21
C LYS A 29 5.43 -10.58 -1.21
N ALA A 30 4.83 -9.63 -0.48
CA ALA A 30 5.50 -8.86 0.55
C ALA A 30 4.77 -8.98 1.91
N GLY A 31 5.56 -8.94 2.97
CA GLY A 31 5.19 -8.94 4.38
C GLY A 31 5.52 -7.59 5.04
N HIS A 32 6.33 -7.61 6.10
CA HIS A 32 6.60 -6.41 6.90
C HIS A 32 7.44 -5.36 6.15
N TRP A 33 8.35 -5.80 5.29
CA TRP A 33 9.36 -4.94 4.66
C TRP A 33 9.07 -4.72 3.17
N LEU A 34 7.95 -4.05 2.88
CA LEU A 34 7.42 -3.91 1.51
C LEU A 34 8.45 -3.47 0.45
N VAL A 35 9.25 -2.44 0.76
CA VAL A 35 10.27 -1.87 -0.14
C VAL A 35 11.40 -2.86 -0.40
N GLU A 36 11.76 -3.69 0.58
CA GLU A 36 12.86 -4.64 0.50
C GLU A 36 12.43 -5.95 -0.15
N GLU A 37 11.21 -6.38 0.14
CA GLU A 37 10.65 -7.66 -0.32
C GLU A 37 10.06 -7.58 -1.73
N ASN A 38 9.56 -6.41 -2.14
CA ASN A 38 9.15 -6.18 -3.53
C ASN A 38 9.45 -4.74 -4.01
N PRO A 39 10.75 -4.39 -4.13
CA PRO A 39 11.16 -3.07 -4.60
C PRO A 39 10.55 -2.68 -5.96
N PRO A 40 10.51 -3.55 -6.98
CA PRO A 40 9.97 -3.18 -8.30
C PRO A 40 8.51 -2.73 -8.26
N PHE A 41 7.66 -3.45 -7.52
CA PHE A 41 6.25 -3.08 -7.39
C PHE A 41 6.08 -1.78 -6.63
N VAL A 42 6.79 -1.62 -5.50
CA VAL A 42 6.67 -0.41 -4.67
C VAL A 42 7.15 0.81 -5.44
N THR A 43 8.29 0.73 -6.14
CA THR A 43 8.78 1.84 -6.95
C THR A 43 7.82 2.20 -8.08
N ALA A 44 7.32 1.22 -8.84
CA ALA A 44 6.38 1.48 -9.93
C ALA A 44 5.09 2.14 -9.44
N GLU A 45 4.56 1.68 -8.29
CA GLU A 45 3.34 2.25 -7.74
C GLU A 45 3.55 3.64 -7.13
N LEU A 46 4.72 3.91 -6.53
CA LEU A 46 5.07 5.26 -6.09
C LEU A 46 5.19 6.22 -7.26
N LEU A 47 5.88 5.81 -8.35
CA LEU A 47 5.98 6.63 -9.56
C LEU A 47 4.60 6.92 -10.13
N ARG A 48 3.74 5.90 -10.28
CA ARG A 48 2.36 6.09 -10.75
C ARG A 48 1.53 7.01 -9.86
N PHE A 49 1.71 6.92 -8.55
CA PHE A 49 0.98 7.79 -7.63
C PHE A 49 1.41 9.25 -7.73
N LEU A 50 2.71 9.50 -7.96
CA LEU A 50 3.29 10.83 -8.02
C LEU A 50 3.14 11.50 -9.39
N ASP A 51 2.99 10.73 -10.46
CA ASP A 51 2.84 11.22 -11.83
C ASP A 51 1.44 11.81 -12.13
N GLY A 52 0.43 11.52 -11.30
CA GLY A 52 -0.93 12.06 -11.41
C GLY A 52 -1.86 11.26 -12.32
#